data_AF-B1J1H9-F1
#
_entry.id   AF-B1J1H9-F1
#
_cell.length_a   1.000
_cell.length_b   1.000
_cell.length_c   1.000
_cell.angle_alpha   90.00
_cell.angle_beta   90.00
_cell.angle_gamma   90.00
#
_symmetry.space_group_name_H-M   'P 1'
#
loop_
_entity.id
_entity.type
_entity.pdbx_description
1 polymer ?
#
loop_
_entity_poly.entity_id
_entity_poly.type
_entity_poly.pdbx_seq_one_letter_code
_entity_poly.pdbx_strand_id
1 'polypeptide(L)'
;MLPPLSEKELDRLEDLLITYGNDYSVLNLAELNGFFTGLASSPSRINPEQWLPAVAGGKVPKFKKPAHEEAYTALMLRYAHQVAEQLAENVDGFEPVFEESESEEGPAIIMEEWCFGYMRATQIAQWSDLPPEQDQLLKAISLHGLEDNFELLDTMSFDELQACVPHVIAAAKGLYRYQKQQRH
;
A
#
# COMPACT_ATOMS: atom_id res chain seq x y z
N MET A 1 -12.34 -9.39 -16.18
CA MET A 1 -11.34 -9.54 -15.10
C MET A 1 -10.09 -10.16 -15.68
N LEU A 2 -8.94 -9.56 -15.39
CA LEU A 2 -7.65 -10.21 -15.57
C LEU A 2 -7.50 -11.25 -14.45
N PRO A 3 -6.87 -12.41 -14.69
CA PRO A 3 -6.62 -13.35 -13.62
C PRO A 3 -5.71 -12.70 -12.55
N PRO A 4 -5.98 -12.94 -11.26
CA PRO A 4 -5.10 -12.48 -10.18
C PRO A 4 -3.69 -13.02 -10.39
N LEU A 5 -2.69 -12.31 -9.88
CA LEU A 5 -1.32 -12.80 -9.87
C LEU A 5 -1.24 -14.10 -9.08
N SER A 6 -0.58 -15.08 -9.65
CA SER A 6 -0.18 -16.30 -8.94
C SER A 6 0.97 -16.03 -7.96
N GLU A 7 1.18 -16.92 -6.99
CA GLU A 7 2.32 -16.86 -6.06
C GLU A 7 3.65 -16.67 -6.80
N LYS A 8 3.90 -17.45 -7.86
CA LYS A 8 5.12 -17.32 -8.68
C LYS A 8 5.27 -15.96 -9.36
N GLU A 9 4.15 -15.30 -9.69
CA GLU A 9 4.17 -13.97 -10.27
C GLU A 9 4.40 -12.89 -9.21
N LEU A 10 3.91 -13.10 -7.99
CA LEU A 10 4.20 -12.25 -6.83
C LEU A 10 5.68 -12.39 -6.41
N ASP A 11 6.20 -13.61 -6.30
CA ASP A 11 7.63 -13.87 -6.04
C ASP A 11 8.52 -13.18 -7.08
N ARG A 12 8.13 -13.27 -8.36
CA ARG A 12 8.86 -12.60 -9.44
C ARG A 12 8.76 -11.09 -9.35
N LEU A 13 7.62 -10.54 -8.91
CA LEU A 13 7.47 -9.11 -8.72
C LEU A 13 8.35 -8.63 -7.56
N GLU A 14 8.38 -9.37 -6.45
CA GLU A 14 9.25 -9.13 -5.30
C GLU A 14 10.74 -9.13 -5.70
N ASP A 15 11.18 -10.16 -6.44
CA ASP A 15 12.54 -10.23 -6.98
C ASP A 15 12.91 -8.98 -7.82
N LEU A 16 11.96 -8.48 -8.62
CA LEU A 16 12.16 -7.29 -9.44
C LEU A 16 12.19 -6.01 -8.60
N LEU A 17 11.36 -5.89 -7.56
CA LEU A 17 11.39 -4.78 -6.60
C LEU A 17 12.75 -4.72 -5.91
N ILE A 18 13.25 -5.86 -5.41
CA ILE A 18 14.58 -5.95 -4.78
C ILE A 18 15.70 -5.61 -5.79
N THR A 19 15.62 -6.14 -7.01
CA THR A 19 16.67 -5.97 -8.02
C THR A 19 16.80 -4.53 -8.53
N TYR A 20 15.68 -3.80 -8.59
CA TYR A 20 15.59 -2.48 -9.22
C TYR A 20 15.25 -1.34 -8.25
N GLY A 21 15.00 -1.67 -6.99
CA GLY A 21 14.72 -0.74 -5.91
C GLY A 21 15.92 0.13 -5.53
N ASN A 22 15.61 1.14 -4.74
CA ASN A 22 16.57 2.04 -4.10
C ASN A 22 15.96 2.53 -2.78
N ASP A 23 16.72 3.31 -2.01
CA ASP A 23 16.29 3.81 -0.70
C ASP A 23 14.97 4.61 -0.71
N TYR A 24 14.51 5.05 -1.89
CA TYR A 24 13.26 5.79 -2.06
C TYR A 24 12.16 4.98 -2.76
N SER A 25 12.42 3.76 -3.26
CA SER A 25 11.34 2.92 -3.83
C SER A 25 10.48 2.31 -2.73
N VAL A 26 9.38 1.66 -3.10
CA VAL A 26 8.74 0.73 -2.16
C VAL A 26 9.67 -0.43 -1.85
N LEU A 27 9.58 -0.94 -0.63
CA LEU A 27 10.49 -1.94 -0.07
C LEU A 27 10.14 -3.36 -0.50
N ASN A 28 8.86 -3.73 -0.39
CA ASN A 28 8.38 -5.11 -0.61
C ASN A 28 6.92 -5.14 -1.10
N LEU A 29 6.34 -6.34 -1.15
CA LEU A 29 4.94 -6.53 -1.55
C LEU A 29 3.92 -5.90 -0.58
N ALA A 30 4.21 -5.82 0.72
CA ALA A 30 3.34 -5.18 1.71
C ALA A 30 3.22 -3.66 1.46
N GLU A 31 4.34 -2.95 1.33
CA GLU A 31 4.33 -1.52 0.97
C GLU A 31 3.67 -1.29 -0.39
N LEU A 32 3.96 -2.16 -1.38
CA LEU A 32 3.34 -2.06 -2.69
C LEU A 32 1.81 -2.27 -2.63
N ASN A 33 1.34 -3.22 -1.82
CA ASN A 33 -0.09 -3.45 -1.61
C ASN A 33 -0.77 -2.23 -0.99
N GLY A 34 -0.15 -1.64 0.03
CA GLY A 34 -0.64 -0.41 0.66
C GLY A 34 -0.72 0.75 -0.31
N PHE A 35 0.30 0.90 -1.14
CA PHE A 35 0.34 1.88 -2.22
C PHE A 35 -0.82 1.71 -3.20
N PHE A 36 -1.04 0.49 -3.71
CA PHE A 36 -2.15 0.24 -4.62
C PHE A 36 -3.52 0.37 -3.96
N THR A 37 -3.64 0.05 -2.68
CA THR A 37 -4.86 0.29 -1.91
C THR A 37 -5.14 1.80 -1.82
N GLY A 38 -4.14 2.61 -1.47
CA GLY A 38 -4.28 4.07 -1.41
C GLY A 38 -4.64 4.69 -2.77
N LEU A 39 -4.06 4.19 -3.87
CA LEU A 39 -4.44 4.60 -5.23
C LEU A 39 -5.88 4.24 -5.58
N ALA A 40 -6.33 3.01 -5.27
CA ALA A 40 -7.71 2.59 -5.51
C ALA A 40 -8.74 3.38 -4.67
N SER A 41 -8.32 3.77 -3.47
CA SER A 41 -9.06 4.64 -2.54
C SER A 41 -8.95 6.12 -2.87
N SER A 42 -8.21 6.53 -3.90
CA SER A 42 -8.03 7.96 -4.20
C SER A 42 -9.28 8.60 -4.82
N PRO A 43 -9.52 9.91 -4.55
CA PRO A 43 -10.69 10.64 -5.05
C PRO A 43 -10.70 10.74 -6.59
N SER A 44 -9.52 10.80 -7.20
CA SER A 44 -9.33 10.78 -8.65
C SER A 44 -8.45 9.61 -9.08
N ARG A 45 -8.65 9.15 -10.31
CA ARG A 45 -7.77 8.14 -10.92
C ARG A 45 -6.39 8.73 -11.17
N ILE A 46 -5.35 8.02 -10.75
CA ILE A 46 -3.95 8.36 -11.01
C ILE A 46 -3.42 7.44 -12.10
N ASN A 47 -2.85 8.01 -13.16
CA ASN A 47 -2.38 7.24 -14.30
C ASN A 47 -1.04 6.54 -13.98
N PRO A 48 -0.74 5.38 -14.59
CA PRO A 48 0.52 4.68 -14.41
C PRO A 48 1.76 5.54 -14.63
N GLU A 49 1.73 6.47 -15.59
CA GLU A 49 2.84 7.40 -15.85
C GLU A 49 3.18 8.29 -14.65
N GLN A 50 2.22 8.53 -13.75
CA GLN A 50 2.42 9.32 -12.54
C GLN A 50 2.91 8.46 -11.37
N TRP A 51 2.32 7.28 -11.17
CA TRP A 51 2.61 6.47 -9.99
C TRP A 51 3.77 5.48 -10.19
N LEU A 52 4.09 5.03 -11.41
CA LEU A 52 5.24 4.13 -11.67
C LEU A 52 6.59 4.76 -11.32
N PRO A 53 6.86 6.04 -11.63
CA PRO A 53 8.07 6.69 -11.13
C PRO A 53 8.09 6.81 -9.61
N ALA A 54 6.95 7.16 -9.01
CA ALA A 54 6.87 7.46 -7.58
C ALA A 54 7.04 6.22 -6.68
N VAL A 55 6.45 5.08 -7.09
CA VAL A 55 6.63 3.78 -6.43
C VAL A 55 8.07 3.25 -6.58
N ALA A 56 8.80 3.72 -7.60
CA ALA A 56 10.20 3.35 -7.87
C ALA A 56 11.24 4.36 -7.33
N GLY A 57 10.84 5.34 -6.51
CA GLY A 57 11.77 6.34 -5.94
C GLY A 57 11.97 7.57 -6.82
N GLY A 58 10.92 8.03 -7.48
CA GLY A 58 10.86 9.27 -8.26
C GLY A 58 11.20 9.13 -9.75
N LYS A 59 11.69 7.97 -10.19
CA LYS A 59 11.97 7.68 -11.61
C LYS A 59 11.82 6.18 -11.88
N VAL A 60 11.37 5.84 -13.08
CA VAL A 60 11.33 4.44 -13.52
C VAL A 60 12.76 3.86 -13.48
N PRO A 61 12.96 2.62 -12.99
CA PRO A 61 14.28 2.02 -12.90
C PRO A 61 14.96 1.88 -14.26
N LYS A 62 16.30 1.91 -14.27
CA LYS A 62 17.07 1.54 -15.45
C LYS A 62 17.17 0.02 -15.54
N PHE A 63 16.28 -0.59 -16.31
CA PHE A 63 16.26 -2.03 -16.46
C PHE A 63 17.51 -2.54 -17.18
N LYS A 64 18.01 -3.69 -16.72
CA LYS A 64 19.20 -4.35 -17.30
C LYS A 64 18.87 -5.00 -18.65
N LYS A 65 17.59 -5.34 -18.88
CA LYS A 65 17.09 -6.05 -20.06
C LYS A 65 15.65 -5.60 -20.35
N PRO A 66 15.23 -5.49 -21.63
CA PRO A 66 13.84 -5.16 -21.99
C PRO A 66 12.81 -6.13 -21.38
N ALA A 67 13.13 -7.42 -21.29
CA ALA A 67 12.25 -8.42 -20.69
C ALA A 67 11.97 -8.18 -19.19
N HIS A 68 12.87 -7.51 -18.47
CA HIS A 68 12.64 -7.18 -17.06
C HIS A 68 11.70 -5.97 -16.93
N GLU A 69 11.86 -4.98 -17.80
CA GLU A 69 10.97 -3.81 -17.88
C GLU A 69 9.53 -4.23 -18.21
N GLU A 70 9.37 -5.08 -19.22
CA GLU A 70 8.07 -5.61 -19.63
C GLU A 70 7.42 -6.39 -18.48
N ALA A 71 8.18 -7.29 -17.84
CA ALA A 71 7.67 -8.08 -16.71
C ALA A 71 7.30 -7.20 -15.50
N TYR A 72 8.18 -6.27 -15.10
CA TYR A 72 7.94 -5.36 -13.99
C TYR A 72 6.67 -4.54 -14.22
N THR A 73 6.58 -3.89 -15.38
CA THR A 73 5.44 -3.03 -15.71
C THR A 73 4.14 -3.83 -15.79
N ALA A 74 4.15 -4.99 -16.44
CA ALA A 74 2.96 -5.83 -16.57
C ALA A 74 2.47 -6.37 -15.22
N LEU A 75 3.38 -6.81 -14.35
CA LEU A 75 3.04 -7.30 -13.01
C LEU A 75 2.50 -6.17 -12.12
N MET A 76 3.15 -4.99 -12.11
CA MET A 76 2.69 -3.82 -11.36
C MET A 76 1.27 -3.39 -11.78
N LEU A 77 1.00 -3.30 -13.09
CA LEU A 77 -0.32 -2.93 -13.60
C LEU A 77 -1.39 -3.97 -13.24
N ARG A 78 -1.08 -5.26 -13.37
CA ARG A 78 -2.00 -6.34 -13.00
C ARG A 78 -2.27 -6.37 -11.51
N TYR A 79 -1.26 -6.15 -10.68
CA TYR A 79 -1.45 -6.15 -9.22
C TYR A 79 -2.27 -4.94 -8.77
N ALA A 80 -1.99 -3.75 -9.31
CA ALA A 80 -2.80 -2.56 -9.07
C ALA A 80 -4.28 -2.78 -9.46
N HIS A 81 -4.52 -3.42 -10.60
CA HIS A 81 -5.87 -3.78 -11.04
C HIS A 81 -6.55 -4.78 -10.11
N GLN A 82 -5.83 -5.83 -9.69
CA GLN A 82 -6.33 -6.84 -8.76
C GLN A 82 -6.76 -6.22 -7.42
N VAL A 83 -5.92 -5.36 -6.84
CA VAL A 83 -6.25 -4.66 -5.58
C VAL A 83 -7.48 -3.75 -5.76
N ALA A 84 -7.54 -3.01 -6.87
CA ALA A 84 -8.68 -2.15 -7.17
C ALA A 84 -9.99 -2.93 -7.38
N GLU A 85 -9.94 -4.08 -8.08
CA GLU A 85 -11.08 -4.98 -8.27
C GLU A 85 -11.54 -5.58 -6.93
N GLN A 86 -10.62 -6.07 -6.10
CA GLN A 86 -10.96 -6.63 -4.79
C GLN A 86 -11.69 -5.62 -3.91
N LEU A 87 -11.21 -4.38 -3.83
CA LEU A 87 -11.88 -3.30 -3.11
C LEU A 87 -13.25 -2.95 -3.74
N ALA A 88 -13.34 -2.95 -5.07
CA ALA A 88 -14.57 -2.59 -5.77
C ALA A 88 -15.70 -3.61 -5.59
N GLU A 89 -15.36 -4.90 -5.62
CA GLU A 89 -16.31 -6.02 -5.62
C GLU A 89 -16.58 -6.55 -4.22
N ASN A 90 -15.58 -6.57 -3.34
CA ASN A 90 -15.70 -7.17 -2.01
C ASN A 90 -14.86 -6.41 -0.96
N VAL A 91 -15.16 -5.12 -0.76
CA VAL A 91 -14.51 -4.31 0.28
C VAL A 91 -14.62 -4.92 1.69
N ASP A 92 -15.72 -5.64 1.97
CA ASP A 92 -15.95 -6.24 3.29
C ASP A 92 -14.95 -7.38 3.58
N GLY A 93 -14.64 -8.18 2.56
CA GLY A 93 -13.63 -9.24 2.61
C GLY A 93 -12.22 -8.81 2.17
N PHE A 94 -11.96 -7.52 1.99
CA PHE A 94 -10.60 -7.04 1.73
C PHE A 94 -9.72 -7.23 2.98
N GLU A 95 -8.51 -7.75 2.79
CA GLU A 95 -7.48 -7.88 3.81
C GLU A 95 -6.18 -7.28 3.27
N PRO A 96 -5.58 -6.30 3.97
CA PRO A 96 -4.24 -5.81 3.66
C PRO A 96 -3.21 -6.92 3.64
N VAL A 97 -2.22 -6.81 2.76
CA VAL A 97 -1.02 -7.66 2.82
C VAL A 97 -0.05 -7.02 3.81
N PHE A 98 0.01 -7.56 5.02
CA PHE A 98 0.99 -7.18 6.03
C PHE A 98 2.12 -8.20 6.08
N GLU A 99 3.28 -7.77 6.54
CA GLU A 99 4.36 -8.69 6.87
C GLU A 99 4.09 -9.31 8.26
N GLU A 100 4.66 -10.49 8.49
CA GLU A 100 4.60 -11.20 9.76
C GLU A 100 6.02 -11.49 10.25
N SER A 101 6.24 -11.40 11.56
CA SER A 101 7.52 -11.76 12.16
C SER A 101 7.33 -12.54 13.46
N GLU A 102 8.32 -13.37 13.79
CA GLU A 102 8.39 -14.02 15.10
C GLU A 102 9.29 -13.17 16.02
N SER A 103 8.70 -12.64 17.09
CA SER A 103 9.39 -11.85 18.12
C SER A 103 9.55 -12.63 19.43
N GLU A 104 10.27 -12.06 20.41
CA GLU A 104 10.36 -12.69 21.75
C GLU A 104 9.00 -12.73 22.46
N GLU A 105 8.11 -11.81 22.09
CA GLU A 105 6.74 -11.64 22.59
C GLU A 105 5.71 -12.51 21.86
N GLY A 106 6.09 -13.10 20.70
CA GLY A 106 5.24 -13.98 19.88
C GLY A 106 5.11 -13.53 18.41
N PRO A 107 4.17 -14.09 17.65
CA PRO A 107 3.92 -13.69 16.27
C PRO A 107 3.40 -12.25 16.23
N ALA A 108 4.00 -11.43 15.38
CA ALA A 108 3.74 -10.01 15.26
C ALA A 108 3.35 -9.65 13.82
N ILE A 109 2.26 -8.89 13.67
CA ILE A 109 1.91 -8.27 12.40
C ILE A 109 2.67 -6.96 12.29
N ILE A 110 3.34 -6.78 11.14
CA ILE A 110 4.06 -5.55 10.77
C ILE A 110 3.24 -4.85 9.68
N MET A 111 2.60 -3.75 10.05
CA MET A 111 1.68 -3.00 9.17
C MET A 111 2.29 -1.69 8.66
N GLU A 112 3.45 -1.31 9.19
CA GLU A 112 4.14 -0.04 8.93
C GLU A 112 4.43 0.13 7.44
N GLU A 113 5.04 -0.87 6.80
CA GLU A 113 5.37 -0.82 5.37
C GLU A 113 4.11 -0.62 4.52
N TRP A 114 3.04 -1.35 4.81
CA TRP A 114 1.75 -1.15 4.14
C TRP A 114 1.23 0.28 4.35
N CYS A 115 1.31 0.80 5.58
CA CYS A 115 0.87 2.16 5.89
C CYS A 115 1.72 3.22 5.16
N PHE A 116 3.03 3.03 5.06
CA PHE A 116 3.93 3.87 4.27
C PHE A 116 3.52 3.93 2.82
N GLY A 117 3.24 2.76 2.22
CA GLY A 117 2.76 2.66 0.86
C GLY A 117 1.46 3.43 0.66
N TYR A 118 0.49 3.23 1.56
CA TYR A 118 -0.79 3.93 1.51
C TYR A 118 -0.61 5.44 1.58
N MET A 119 0.19 5.94 2.53
CA MET A 119 0.44 7.38 2.68
C MET A 119 1.16 7.96 1.45
N ARG A 120 2.13 7.25 0.87
CA ARG A 120 2.78 7.65 -0.38
C ARG A 120 1.77 7.81 -1.52
N ALA A 121 0.80 6.92 -1.63
CA ALA A 121 -0.27 7.04 -2.63
C ALA A 121 -1.15 8.28 -2.39
N THR A 122 -1.50 8.61 -1.14
CA THR A 122 -2.28 9.82 -0.83
C THR A 122 -1.56 11.11 -1.23
N GLN A 123 -0.23 11.15 -1.08
CA GLN A 123 0.60 12.30 -1.47
C GLN A 123 0.61 12.50 -2.99
N ILE A 124 0.82 11.44 -3.77
CA ILE A 124 0.83 11.51 -5.24
C ILE A 124 -0.55 11.87 -5.77
N ALA A 125 -1.60 11.33 -5.14
CA ALA A 125 -2.98 11.64 -5.49
C ALA A 125 -3.46 13.01 -4.96
N GLN A 126 -2.61 13.73 -4.22
CA GLN A 126 -2.88 15.06 -3.67
C GLN A 126 -4.23 15.12 -2.93
N TRP A 127 -4.41 14.20 -1.97
CA TRP A 127 -5.64 14.16 -1.18
C TRP A 127 -5.85 15.51 -0.48
N SER A 128 -7.05 16.06 -0.63
CA SER A 128 -7.50 17.23 0.12
C SER A 128 -7.91 16.83 1.53
N ASP A 129 -8.18 17.83 2.37
CA ASP A 129 -8.75 17.62 3.70
C ASP A 129 -10.00 16.73 3.65
N LEU A 130 -10.04 15.77 4.55
CA LEU A 130 -11.16 14.84 4.72
C LEU A 130 -12.12 15.37 5.80
N PRO A 131 -13.41 15.00 5.76
CA PRO A 131 -14.32 15.24 6.87
C PRO A 131 -13.80 14.55 8.15
N PRO A 132 -14.22 15.01 9.35
CA PRO A 132 -13.64 14.54 10.62
C PRO A 132 -13.64 13.03 10.82
N GLU A 133 -14.67 12.32 10.37
CA GLU A 133 -14.76 10.86 10.48
C GLU A 133 -13.70 10.16 9.61
N GLN A 134 -13.54 10.58 8.35
CA GLN A 134 -12.57 9.99 7.44
C GLN A 134 -11.15 10.45 7.74
N ASP A 135 -10.98 11.66 8.26
CA ASP A 135 -9.70 12.13 8.78
C ASP A 135 -9.19 11.25 9.93
N GLN A 136 -10.07 10.80 10.84
CA GLN A 136 -9.70 9.83 11.87
C GLN A 136 -9.28 8.48 11.30
N LEU A 137 -9.93 8.00 10.24
CA LEU A 137 -9.50 6.78 9.54
C LEU A 137 -8.13 6.95 8.91
N LEU A 138 -7.89 8.08 8.22
CA LEU A 138 -6.58 8.35 7.62
C LEU A 138 -5.51 8.46 8.70
N LYS A 139 -5.82 9.05 9.86
CA LYS A 139 -4.90 9.12 11.00
C LYS A 139 -4.49 7.76 11.56
N ALA A 140 -5.39 6.78 11.56
CA ALA A 140 -5.05 5.42 11.96
C ALA A 140 -3.97 4.80 11.04
N ILE A 141 -4.02 5.09 9.73
CA ILE A 141 -3.01 4.66 8.77
C ILE A 141 -1.74 5.51 8.90
N SER A 142 -1.88 6.84 8.96
CA SER A 142 -0.74 7.75 8.97
C SER A 142 0.10 7.66 10.24
N LEU A 143 -0.48 7.20 11.36
CA LEU A 143 0.24 6.89 12.58
C LEU A 143 1.43 5.95 12.32
N HIS A 144 1.24 4.92 11.49
CA HIS A 144 2.25 3.91 11.15
C HIS A 144 2.91 4.14 9.78
N GLY A 145 2.46 5.14 9.02
CA GLY A 145 2.90 5.39 7.64
C GLY A 145 3.67 6.69 7.43
N LEU A 146 4.08 7.37 8.51
CA LEU A 146 4.84 8.62 8.47
C LEU A 146 5.99 8.57 9.48
N GLU A 147 7.19 8.95 9.04
CA GLU A 147 8.41 8.98 9.88
C GLU A 147 8.27 9.92 11.08
N ASP A 148 7.48 11.00 10.96
CA ASP A 148 7.21 11.95 12.04
C ASP A 148 6.61 11.30 13.30
N ASN A 149 6.04 10.10 13.18
CA ASN A 149 5.43 9.37 14.29
C ASN A 149 6.37 8.33 14.93
N PHE A 150 7.60 8.15 14.43
CA PHE A 150 8.52 7.13 14.95
C PHE A 150 8.80 7.27 16.45
N GLU A 151 9.06 8.49 16.93
CA GLU A 151 9.28 8.72 18.37
C GLU A 151 8.07 8.34 19.23
N LEU A 152 6.86 8.49 18.71
CA LEU A 152 5.63 8.07 19.40
C LEU A 152 5.51 6.54 19.39
N LEU A 153 5.72 5.91 18.24
CA LEU A 153 5.65 4.45 18.10
C LEU A 153 6.68 3.74 18.99
N ASP A 154 7.89 4.29 19.13
CA ASP A 154 8.94 3.78 20.02
C ASP A 154 8.52 3.76 21.51
N THR A 155 7.50 4.54 21.88
CA THR A 155 6.96 4.59 23.25
C THR A 155 5.81 3.61 23.49
N MET A 156 5.26 3.03 22.42
CA MET A 156 4.15 2.10 22.48
C MET A 156 4.64 0.68 22.77
N SER A 157 3.87 -0.05 23.58
CA SER A 157 4.10 -1.47 23.84
C SER A 157 3.69 -2.34 22.65
N PHE A 158 4.20 -3.57 22.62
CA PHE A 158 3.80 -4.61 21.66
C PHE A 158 2.27 -4.74 21.55
N ASP A 159 1.57 -4.88 22.70
CA ASP A 159 0.12 -5.06 22.73
C ASP A 159 -0.63 -3.82 22.18
N GLU A 160 -0.12 -2.62 22.43
CA GLU A 160 -0.69 -1.38 21.88
C GLU A 160 -0.53 -1.31 20.36
N LEU A 161 0.65 -1.68 19.83
CA LEU A 161 0.90 -1.73 18.39
C LEU A 161 0.01 -2.79 17.71
N GLN A 162 -0.07 -4.00 18.28
CA GLN A 162 -0.92 -5.06 17.73
C GLN A 162 -2.41 -4.71 17.80
N ALA A 163 -2.85 -3.95 18.81
CA ALA A 163 -4.22 -3.45 18.91
C ALA A 163 -4.57 -2.44 17.80
N CYS A 164 -3.59 -1.80 17.16
CA CYS A 164 -3.82 -0.87 16.04
C CYS A 164 -4.15 -1.58 14.71
N VAL A 165 -3.73 -2.84 14.52
CA VAL A 165 -3.96 -3.62 13.29
C VAL A 165 -5.43 -3.61 12.81
N PRO A 166 -6.44 -3.98 13.62
CA PRO A 166 -7.83 -3.96 13.18
C PRO A 166 -8.33 -2.55 12.82
N HIS A 167 -7.74 -1.49 13.41
CA HIS A 167 -8.09 -0.11 13.10
C HIS A 167 -7.58 0.30 11.72
N VAL A 168 -6.37 -0.12 11.33
CA VAL A 168 -5.82 0.10 9.98
C VAL A 168 -6.65 -0.64 8.93
N ILE A 169 -7.05 -1.89 9.19
CA ILE A 169 -7.93 -2.66 8.30
C ILE A 169 -9.28 -1.94 8.11
N ALA A 170 -9.90 -1.50 9.21
CA ALA A 170 -11.16 -0.77 9.17
C ALA A 170 -11.02 0.57 8.42
N ALA A 171 -9.91 1.28 8.62
CA ALA A 171 -9.60 2.54 7.94
C ALA A 171 -9.48 2.37 6.43
N ALA A 172 -8.73 1.37 5.96
CA ALA A 172 -8.58 1.07 4.54
C ALA A 172 -9.95 0.88 3.86
N LYS A 173 -10.82 0.06 4.48
CA LYS A 173 -12.18 -0.19 4.00
C LYS A 173 -13.05 1.06 4.03
N GLY A 174 -13.01 1.82 5.13
CA GLY A 174 -13.84 3.01 5.34
C GLY A 174 -13.48 4.14 4.37
N LEU A 175 -12.19 4.41 4.17
CA LEU A 175 -11.70 5.42 3.23
C LEU A 175 -12.06 5.05 1.79
N TYR A 176 -11.90 3.79 1.40
CA TYR A 176 -12.32 3.33 0.08
C TYR A 176 -13.83 3.55 -0.14
N ARG A 177 -14.68 3.16 0.83
CA ARG A 177 -16.14 3.33 0.74
C ARG A 177 -16.53 4.79 0.60
N TYR A 178 -15.94 5.67 1.42
CA TYR A 178 -16.19 7.10 1.34
C TYR A 178 -15.84 7.64 -0.06
N GLN A 179 -14.63 7.36 -0.54
CA GLN A 179 -14.17 7.89 -1.83
C GLN A 179 -14.91 7.26 -3.02
N LYS A 180 -15.38 6.01 -2.90
CA LYS A 180 -16.29 5.41 -3.87
C LYS A 180 -17.63 6.16 -3.94
N GLN A 181 -18.20 6.57 -2.81
CA GLN A 181 -19.44 7.34 -2.77
C GLN A 181 -19.29 8.74 -3.39
N GLN A 182 -18.12 9.38 -3.25
CA GLN A 182 -17.86 10.71 -3.83
C GLN A 182 -17.64 10.70 -5.34
N ARG A 183 -17.28 9.55 -5.93
CA ARG A 183 -17.03 9.38 -7.38
C ARG A 183 -18.30 9.15 -8.21
N HIS A 184 -19.46 9.05 -7.56
CA HIS A 184 -20.77 8.82 -8.17
C HIS A 184 -21.71 9.99 -7.89
#